data_AF-A0A7Y2KM11-F1
#
_entry.id   AF-A0A7Y2KM11-F1
#
_cell.length_a   1.000
_cell.length_b   1.000
_cell.length_c   1.000
_cell.angle_alpha   90.00
_cell.angle_beta   90.00
_cell.angle_gamma   90.00
#
_symmetry.space_group_name_H-M   'P 1'
#
loop_
_entity.id
_entity.type
_entity.pdbx_description
1 polymer ?
#
loop_
_entity_poly.entity_id
_entity_poly.type
_entity_poly.pdbx_seq_one_letter_code
_entity_poly.pdbx_strand_id
1 'polypeptide(L)'
;MPYFIDLGAGPAEEDCAQLGQSPNFDSLNRLEIAVYKSALIARYGPPPPGCRLAGLSNRHDFGRYVELVLHIENELDEAVADYATRVEEGLATWREAGFTAPVEYNGETPTIVHADPADAVISALLITRPGPNGLFPIPDFAVLHGNLTQAYPAEAAAANARLAEAADA
;
A
#
# COMPACT_ATOMS: atom_id res chain seq x y z
N MET A 1 -4.90 -25.48 -7.22
CA MET A 1 -3.42 -25.63 -7.02
C MET A 1 -2.88 -24.30 -6.53
N PRO A 2 -1.78 -24.22 -5.76
CA PRO A 2 -1.22 -22.92 -5.38
C PRO A 2 -0.69 -22.16 -6.59
N TYR A 3 -1.00 -20.87 -6.70
CA TYR A 3 -0.47 -19.97 -7.72
C TYR A 3 -0.30 -18.56 -7.13
N PHE A 4 0.18 -17.63 -7.95
CA PHE A 4 0.22 -16.22 -7.59
C PHE A 4 -0.36 -15.36 -8.72
N ILE A 5 -0.99 -14.26 -8.35
CA ILE A 5 -1.38 -13.18 -9.25
C ILE A 5 -0.34 -12.07 -9.09
N ASP A 6 0.21 -11.61 -10.20
CA ASP A 6 1.12 -10.47 -10.25
C ASP A 6 0.32 -9.17 -10.16
N LEU A 7 0.71 -8.30 -9.23
CA LEU A 7 0.06 -7.00 -8.97
C LEU A 7 0.98 -5.83 -9.37
N GLY A 8 2.19 -6.12 -9.83
CA GLY A 8 3.17 -5.13 -10.28
C GLY A 8 3.99 -4.48 -9.17
N ALA A 9 4.72 -3.43 -9.55
CA ALA A 9 5.65 -2.70 -8.67
C ALA A 9 5.02 -1.52 -7.91
N GLY A 10 3.77 -1.18 -8.22
CA GLY A 10 3.03 -0.03 -7.70
C GLY A 10 1.71 0.15 -8.46
N PRO A 11 0.95 1.24 -8.21
CA PRO A 11 -0.24 1.56 -8.99
C PRO A 11 0.07 1.76 -10.48
N ALA A 12 -0.85 1.35 -11.36
CA ALA A 12 -0.59 1.23 -12.80
C ALA A 12 -0.39 2.58 -13.53
N GLU A 13 -0.93 3.68 -13.01
CA GLU A 13 -0.84 5.01 -13.60
C GLU A 13 0.20 5.92 -12.92
N GLU A 14 1.07 5.36 -12.07
CA GLU A 14 2.04 6.11 -11.26
C GLU A 14 3.48 5.68 -11.60
N ASP A 15 4.42 6.61 -11.49
CA ASP A 15 5.84 6.30 -11.64
C ASP A 15 6.33 5.41 -10.48
N CYS A 16 7.28 4.52 -10.78
CA CYS A 16 7.94 3.65 -9.80
C CYS A 16 9.42 3.47 -10.10
N ALA A 17 10.18 2.91 -9.15
CA ALA A 17 11.60 2.65 -9.34
C ALA A 17 11.85 1.80 -10.59
N GLN A 18 12.83 2.21 -11.40
CA GLN A 18 13.19 1.56 -12.67
C GLN A 18 14.56 0.87 -12.55
N LEU A 19 14.61 -0.44 -12.79
CA LEU A 19 15.83 -1.24 -12.71
C LEU A 19 16.86 -0.75 -13.74
N GLY A 20 18.07 -0.43 -13.27
CA GLY A 20 19.14 0.10 -14.12
C GLY A 20 19.05 1.61 -14.42
N GLN A 21 18.01 2.29 -13.91
CA GLN A 21 17.86 3.75 -14.07
C GLN A 21 17.81 4.47 -12.71
N SER A 22 16.99 3.99 -11.77
CA SER A 22 16.86 4.63 -10.47
C SER A 22 18.09 4.40 -9.60
N PRO A 23 18.65 5.46 -8.96
CA PRO A 23 19.68 5.27 -7.95
C PRO A 23 19.10 4.50 -6.77
N ASN A 24 19.92 3.66 -6.12
CA ASN A 24 19.51 2.85 -4.96
C ASN A 24 18.25 1.99 -5.20
N PHE A 25 18.08 1.49 -6.44
CA PHE A 25 16.89 0.76 -6.89
C PHE A 25 16.37 -0.29 -5.89
N ASP A 26 17.20 -1.19 -5.35
CA ASP A 26 16.73 -2.27 -4.45
C ASP A 26 16.05 -1.69 -3.18
N SER A 27 16.51 -0.55 -2.67
CA SER A 27 15.89 0.12 -1.52
C SER A 27 14.57 0.79 -1.90
N LEU A 28 14.53 1.52 -3.01
CA LEU A 28 13.32 2.21 -3.48
C LEU A 28 12.22 1.20 -3.84
N ASN A 29 12.55 0.18 -4.63
CA ASN A 29 11.60 -0.84 -5.04
C ASN A 29 11.03 -1.58 -3.82
N ARG A 30 11.84 -1.95 -2.82
CA ARG A 30 11.32 -2.59 -1.59
C ARG A 30 10.39 -1.68 -0.79
N LEU A 31 10.73 -0.40 -0.68
CA LEU A 31 9.89 0.60 -0.01
C LEU A 31 8.54 0.71 -0.72
N GLU A 32 8.55 0.86 -2.04
CA GLU A 32 7.34 0.95 -2.87
C GLU A 32 6.46 -0.30 -2.73
N ILE A 33 7.03 -1.51 -2.78
CA ILE A 33 6.28 -2.76 -2.58
C ILE A 33 5.62 -2.81 -1.19
N ALA A 34 6.33 -2.39 -0.15
CA ALA A 34 5.79 -2.39 1.22
C ALA A 34 4.63 -1.38 1.38
N VAL A 35 4.75 -0.21 0.75
CA VAL A 35 3.70 0.82 0.78
C VAL A 35 2.52 0.42 -0.10
N TYR A 36 2.76 -0.16 -1.28
CA TYR A 36 1.72 -0.63 -2.20
C TYR A 36 0.87 -1.75 -1.58
N LYS A 37 1.51 -2.69 -0.87
CA LYS A 37 0.81 -3.68 -0.06
C LYS A 37 -0.16 -3.02 0.93
N SER A 38 0.28 -1.95 1.60
CA SER A 38 -0.54 -1.24 2.59
C SER A 38 -1.69 -0.47 1.94
N ALA A 39 -1.47 0.09 0.75
CA ALA A 39 -2.51 0.73 -0.05
C ALA A 39 -3.59 -0.27 -0.51
N LEU A 40 -3.21 -1.46 -0.98
CA LEU A 40 -4.18 -2.52 -1.30
C LEU A 40 -4.97 -2.96 -0.07
N ILE A 41 -4.34 -3.06 1.10
CA ILE A 41 -5.03 -3.38 2.36
C ILE A 41 -6.00 -2.27 2.74
N ALA A 42 -5.64 -0.99 2.56
CA ALA A 42 -6.57 0.11 2.78
C ALA A 42 -7.80 -0.02 1.88
N ARG A 43 -7.60 -0.29 0.59
CA ARG A 43 -8.68 -0.36 -0.40
C ARG A 43 -9.59 -1.59 -0.23
N TYR A 44 -8.99 -2.77 -0.04
CA TYR A 44 -9.69 -4.05 -0.16
C TYR A 44 -9.81 -4.83 1.16
N GLY A 45 -9.19 -4.34 2.23
CA GLY A 45 -9.06 -5.03 3.51
C GLY A 45 -7.86 -5.99 3.54
N PRO A 46 -7.55 -6.60 4.69
CA PRO A 46 -6.51 -7.62 4.76
C PRO A 46 -6.91 -8.88 3.97
N PRO A 47 -5.95 -9.61 3.37
CA PRO A 47 -6.23 -10.89 2.74
C PRO A 47 -6.87 -11.88 3.73
N PRO A 48 -7.93 -12.61 3.35
CA PRO A 48 -8.50 -13.67 4.16
C PRO A 48 -7.53 -14.87 4.29
N PRO A 49 -7.74 -15.76 5.28
CA PRO A 49 -6.99 -17.02 5.35
C PRO A 49 -7.09 -17.81 4.04
N GLY A 50 -5.96 -18.34 3.55
CA GLY A 50 -5.89 -19.04 2.26
C GLY A 50 -5.35 -18.18 1.11
N CYS A 51 -5.08 -16.89 1.34
CA CYS A 51 -4.23 -16.09 0.48
C CYS A 51 -3.39 -15.06 1.27
N ARG A 52 -2.35 -14.51 0.64
CA ARG A 52 -1.49 -13.48 1.26
C ARG A 52 -0.80 -12.60 0.23
N LEU A 53 -0.64 -11.31 0.57
CA LEU A 53 0.18 -10.37 -0.19
C LEU A 53 1.66 -10.49 0.22
N ALA A 54 2.55 -10.69 -0.75
CA ALA A 54 4.00 -10.79 -0.53
C ALA A 54 4.81 -10.20 -1.69
N GLY A 55 6.03 -9.77 -1.40
CA GLY A 55 6.98 -9.41 -2.45
C GLY A 55 7.59 -10.67 -3.08
N LEU A 56 7.54 -10.78 -4.41
CA LEU A 56 8.19 -11.82 -5.19
C LEU A 56 9.48 -11.26 -5.81
N SER A 57 10.60 -11.88 -5.49
CA SER A 57 11.91 -11.49 -6.01
C SER A 57 12.18 -12.13 -7.38
N ASN A 58 12.34 -11.29 -8.39
CA ASN A 58 12.62 -11.70 -9.76
C ASN A 58 14.05 -11.34 -10.18
N ARG A 59 14.71 -12.24 -10.93
CA ARG A 59 16.08 -12.04 -11.43
C ARG A 59 16.04 -11.61 -12.89
N HIS A 60 16.74 -10.53 -13.20
CA HIS A 60 16.94 -10.00 -14.54
C HIS A 60 18.43 -9.81 -14.81
N ASP A 61 18.79 -9.58 -16.07
CA ASP A 61 20.18 -9.33 -16.47
C ASP A 61 20.76 -8.02 -15.89
N PHE A 62 19.89 -7.09 -15.51
CA PHE A 62 20.26 -5.79 -14.92
C PHE A 62 20.25 -5.81 -13.38
N GLY A 63 19.94 -6.94 -12.77
CA GLY A 63 19.85 -7.08 -11.32
C GLY A 63 18.59 -7.80 -10.88
N ARG A 64 18.23 -7.60 -9.61
CA ARG A 64 17.06 -8.22 -8.99
C ARG A 64 16.04 -7.15 -8.69
N TYR A 65 14.78 -7.42 -8.98
CA TYR A 65 13.64 -6.58 -8.63
C TYR A 65 12.61 -7.37 -7.84
N VAL A 66 11.69 -6.66 -7.20
CA VAL A 66 10.60 -7.22 -6.42
C VAL A 66 9.29 -6.66 -6.96
N GLU A 67 8.33 -7.53 -7.21
CA GLU A 67 6.93 -7.18 -7.49
C GLU A 67 6.05 -7.61 -6.34
N LEU A 68 4.88 -6.99 -6.21
CA LEU A 68 3.88 -7.43 -5.27
C LEU A 68 3.04 -8.53 -5.92
N VAL A 69 2.82 -9.62 -5.19
CA VAL A 69 1.96 -10.72 -5.66
C VAL A 69 0.92 -11.08 -4.60
N LEU A 70 -0.23 -11.56 -5.06
CA LEU A 70 -1.19 -12.28 -4.23
C LEU A 70 -0.94 -13.78 -4.37
N HIS A 71 -0.43 -14.42 -3.33
CA HIS A 71 -0.36 -15.88 -3.29
C HIS A 71 -1.73 -16.47 -2.96
N ILE A 72 -2.17 -17.43 -3.76
CA ILE A 72 -3.40 -18.19 -3.56
C ILE A 72 -3.02 -19.60 -3.12
N GLU A 73 -3.49 -20.01 -1.94
CA GLU A 73 -3.26 -21.35 -1.39
C GLU A 73 -4.50 -22.25 -1.55
N ASN A 74 -5.69 -21.66 -1.45
CA ASN A 74 -6.97 -22.36 -1.62
C ASN A 74 -7.95 -21.54 -2.47
N GLU A 75 -7.89 -21.70 -3.80
CA GLU A 75 -8.79 -21.01 -4.74
C GLU A 75 -10.26 -21.46 -4.65
N LEU A 76 -10.54 -22.58 -3.99
CA LEU A 76 -11.90 -23.11 -3.81
C LEU A 76 -12.65 -22.44 -2.65
N ASP A 77 -11.94 -21.67 -1.81
CA ASP A 77 -12.56 -20.85 -0.78
C ASP A 77 -13.16 -19.59 -1.42
N GLU A 78 -14.47 -19.39 -1.21
CA GLU A 78 -15.23 -18.26 -1.79
C GLU A 78 -14.64 -16.91 -1.37
N ALA A 79 -14.20 -16.76 -0.12
CA ALA A 79 -13.60 -15.50 0.34
C ALA A 79 -12.25 -15.24 -0.32
N VAL A 80 -11.47 -16.28 -0.60
CA VAL A 80 -10.20 -16.17 -1.33
C VAL A 80 -10.45 -15.80 -2.80
N ALA A 81 -11.42 -16.45 -3.46
CA ALA A 81 -11.78 -16.15 -4.84
C ALA A 81 -12.29 -14.71 -4.98
N ASP A 82 -13.22 -14.29 -4.11
CA ASP A 82 -13.74 -12.91 -4.10
C ASP A 82 -12.65 -11.87 -3.82
N TYR A 83 -11.73 -12.16 -2.89
CA TYR A 83 -10.62 -11.27 -2.62
C TYR A 83 -9.67 -11.16 -3.83
N ALA A 84 -9.37 -12.28 -4.49
CA ALA A 84 -8.52 -12.31 -5.68
C ALA A 84 -9.11 -11.48 -6.81
N THR A 85 -10.40 -11.67 -7.13
CA THR A 85 -11.10 -10.88 -8.17
C THR A 85 -11.11 -9.39 -7.87
N ARG A 86 -11.26 -8.97 -6.60
CA ARG A 86 -11.24 -7.54 -6.26
C ARG A 86 -9.86 -6.90 -6.39
N VAL A 87 -8.79 -7.68 -6.19
CA VAL A 87 -7.41 -7.17 -6.11
C VAL A 87 -6.64 -7.33 -7.42
N GLU A 88 -7.07 -8.21 -8.33
CA GLU A 88 -6.30 -8.60 -9.52
C GLU A 88 -5.88 -7.44 -10.44
N GLU A 89 -6.71 -6.39 -10.54
CA GLU A 89 -6.39 -5.18 -11.32
C GLU A 89 -5.48 -4.18 -10.57
N GLY A 90 -5.18 -4.44 -9.30
CA GLY A 90 -4.37 -3.57 -8.46
C GLY A 90 -5.06 -2.23 -8.13
N LEU A 91 -4.25 -1.17 -8.08
CA LEU A 91 -4.70 0.22 -8.00
C LEU A 91 -4.32 0.98 -9.25
N ALA A 92 -5.12 1.96 -9.65
CA ALA A 92 -4.72 2.90 -10.70
C ALA A 92 -3.74 3.95 -10.16
N THR A 93 -4.06 4.54 -8.99
CA THR A 93 -3.27 5.62 -8.37
C THR A 93 -3.08 5.40 -6.87
N TRP A 94 -2.11 6.07 -6.24
CA TRP A 94 -1.97 6.02 -4.78
C TRP A 94 -3.17 6.63 -4.04
N ARG A 95 -3.75 7.67 -4.66
CA ARG A 95 -4.77 8.52 -4.03
C ARG A 95 -6.09 7.80 -3.80
N GLU A 96 -6.46 6.84 -4.63
CA GLU A 96 -7.71 6.08 -4.44
C GLU A 96 -7.69 5.18 -3.20
N ALA A 97 -6.50 4.90 -2.66
CA ALA A 97 -6.31 4.22 -1.38
C ALA A 97 -6.01 5.19 -0.23
N GLY A 98 -6.04 6.52 -0.46
CA GLY A 98 -5.70 7.53 0.53
C GLY A 98 -4.20 7.70 0.80
N PHE A 99 -3.35 7.15 -0.08
CA PHE A 99 -1.90 7.27 0.02
C PHE A 99 -1.36 8.38 -0.88
N THR A 100 -0.18 8.87 -0.51
CA THR A 100 0.74 9.56 -1.43
C THR A 100 1.82 8.59 -1.85
N ALA A 101 2.40 8.76 -3.04
CA ALA A 101 3.57 7.99 -3.45
C ALA A 101 4.68 8.10 -2.38
N PRO A 102 5.38 7.00 -2.02
CA PRO A 102 6.47 7.07 -1.06
C PRO A 102 7.74 7.69 -1.64
N VAL A 103 7.83 7.73 -2.98
CA VAL A 103 8.95 8.30 -3.75
C VAL A 103 8.37 9.07 -4.93
N GLU A 104 8.90 10.25 -5.21
CA GLU A 104 8.56 11.05 -6.40
C GLU A 104 9.71 11.02 -7.41
N TYR A 105 9.39 10.82 -8.68
CA TYR A 105 10.34 10.68 -9.80
C TYR A 105 10.36 11.90 -10.74
N ASN A 106 10.18 13.10 -10.21
CA ASN A 106 10.04 14.37 -10.94
C ASN A 106 11.38 15.04 -11.36
N GLY A 107 12.50 14.30 -11.36
CA GLY A 107 13.82 14.82 -11.71
C GLY A 107 14.89 13.74 -11.80
N GLU A 108 16.16 14.13 -11.92
CA GLU A 108 17.29 13.18 -12.04
C GLU A 108 17.51 12.33 -10.78
N THR A 109 17.15 12.86 -9.61
CA THR A 109 17.24 12.15 -8.33
C THR A 109 15.86 12.01 -7.72
N PRO A 110 15.40 10.77 -7.40
CA PRO A 110 14.12 10.55 -6.75
C PRO A 110 14.06 11.22 -5.37
N THR A 111 12.91 11.80 -5.03
CA THR A 111 12.66 12.39 -3.70
C THR A 111 11.89 11.40 -2.84
N ILE A 112 12.47 10.99 -1.71
CA ILE A 112 11.80 10.09 -0.76
C ILE A 112 10.84 10.93 0.09
N VAL A 113 9.53 10.68 -0.05
CA VAL A 113 8.46 11.32 0.72
C VAL A 113 8.27 10.60 2.06
N HIS A 114 8.24 9.26 2.02
CA HIS A 114 8.11 8.41 3.20
C HIS A 114 9.23 7.38 3.19
N ALA A 115 10.24 7.55 4.07
CA ALA A 115 11.36 6.62 4.14
C ALA A 115 11.01 5.29 4.85
N ASP A 116 9.92 5.28 5.63
CA ASP A 116 9.40 4.12 6.35
C ASP A 116 7.95 3.85 5.89
N PRO A 117 7.60 2.60 5.50
CA PRO A 117 6.22 2.23 5.20
C PRO A 117 5.22 2.59 6.32
N ALA A 118 5.64 2.54 7.59
CA ALA A 118 4.77 2.91 8.71
C ALA A 118 4.39 4.41 8.66
N ASP A 119 5.30 5.29 8.25
CA ASP A 119 5.00 6.72 8.09
C ASP A 119 4.00 6.96 6.94
N ALA A 120 4.08 6.18 5.86
CA ALA A 120 3.09 6.22 4.78
C ALA A 120 1.69 5.80 5.26
N VAL A 121 1.60 4.76 6.08
CA VAL A 121 0.34 4.31 6.70
C VAL A 121 -0.21 5.37 7.67
N ILE A 122 0.63 5.96 8.52
CA ILE A 122 0.22 7.05 9.42
C ILE A 122 -0.29 8.25 8.62
N SER A 123 0.40 8.62 7.54
CA SER A 123 -0.05 9.68 6.63
C SER A 123 -1.43 9.36 6.03
N ALA A 124 -1.64 8.14 5.54
CA ALA A 124 -2.91 7.71 4.99
C ALA A 124 -4.04 7.71 6.03
N LEU A 125 -3.76 7.29 7.27
CA LEU A 125 -4.71 7.38 8.39
C LEU A 125 -5.11 8.82 8.70
N LEU A 126 -4.14 9.75 8.65
CA LEU A 126 -4.41 11.18 8.81
C LEU A 126 -5.23 11.72 7.63
N ILE A 127 -4.93 11.36 6.38
CA ILE A 127 -5.66 11.80 5.19
C ILE A 127 -7.13 11.33 5.23
N THR A 128 -7.35 10.07 5.61
CA THR A 128 -8.65 9.40 5.57
C THR A 128 -9.49 9.59 6.84
N ARG A 129 -8.97 10.30 7.85
CA ARG A 129 -9.63 10.43 9.17
C ARG A 129 -11.03 11.07 9.09
N PRO A 130 -11.93 10.74 10.03
CA PRO A 130 -13.16 11.51 10.21
C PRO A 130 -12.85 12.92 10.74
N GLY A 131 -13.77 13.86 10.48
CA GLY A 131 -13.74 15.18 11.10
C GLY A 131 -14.05 15.15 12.59
N PRO A 132 -13.99 16.31 13.30
CA PRO A 132 -14.27 16.40 14.74
C PRO A 132 -15.68 15.94 15.15
N ASN A 133 -16.62 15.93 14.22
CA ASN A 133 -17.99 15.44 14.41
C ASN A 133 -18.15 13.93 14.16
N GLY A 134 -17.04 13.21 13.90
CA GLY A 134 -17.04 11.79 13.58
C GLY A 134 -17.45 11.45 12.14
N LEU A 135 -17.73 12.45 11.29
CA LEU A 135 -18.15 12.23 9.91
C LEU A 135 -16.95 12.23 8.96
N PHE A 136 -16.96 11.28 8.03
CA PHE A 136 -15.97 11.23 6.96
C PHE A 136 -16.33 12.24 5.85
N PRO A 137 -15.38 13.07 5.40
CA PRO A 137 -15.64 14.07 4.36
C PRO A 137 -15.90 13.43 2.99
N ILE A 138 -15.36 12.23 2.76
CA ILE A 138 -15.58 11.41 1.58
C ILE A 138 -16.09 10.05 2.08
N PRO A 139 -17.24 9.53 1.60
CA PRO A 139 -17.79 8.27 2.09
C PRO A 139 -16.80 7.09 2.02
N ASP A 140 -16.01 7.04 0.95
CA ASP A 140 -14.99 6.00 0.72
C ASP A 140 -13.88 6.01 1.79
N PHE A 141 -13.60 7.16 2.41
CA PHE A 141 -12.60 7.25 3.48
C PHE A 141 -12.99 6.43 4.72
N ALA A 142 -14.28 6.21 4.97
CA ALA A 142 -14.70 5.35 6.07
C ALA A 142 -14.19 3.91 5.89
N VAL A 143 -14.21 3.41 4.65
CA VAL A 143 -13.70 2.07 4.29
C VAL A 143 -12.18 2.03 4.45
N LEU A 144 -11.48 2.98 3.82
CA LEU A 144 -10.02 3.04 3.86
C LEU A 144 -9.49 3.15 5.30
N HIS A 145 -10.06 4.07 6.07
CA HIS A 145 -9.65 4.34 7.44
C HIS A 145 -9.95 3.15 8.37
N GLY A 146 -11.10 2.50 8.18
CA GLY A 146 -11.48 1.31 8.94
C GLY A 146 -10.53 0.14 8.69
N ASN A 147 -10.25 -0.16 7.42
CA ASN A 147 -9.32 -1.21 7.03
C ASN A 147 -7.90 -0.97 7.56
N LEU A 148 -7.40 0.27 7.42
CA LEU A 148 -6.08 0.65 7.95
C LEU A 148 -6.03 0.54 9.47
N THR A 149 -7.03 1.03 10.19
CA THR A 149 -7.08 0.95 11.66
C THR A 149 -7.08 -0.49 12.16
N GLN A 150 -7.81 -1.37 11.47
CA GLN A 150 -7.86 -2.79 11.80
C GLN A 150 -6.53 -3.50 11.52
N ALA A 151 -5.89 -3.21 10.39
CA ALA A 151 -4.66 -3.88 9.96
C ALA A 151 -3.39 -3.34 10.64
N TYR A 152 -3.40 -2.06 11.03
CA TYR A 152 -2.23 -1.32 11.52
C TYR A 152 -2.55 -0.56 12.82
N PRO A 153 -2.84 -1.27 13.93
CA PRO A 153 -3.30 -0.64 15.18
C PRO A 153 -2.23 0.25 15.85
N ALA A 154 -0.94 -0.04 15.64
CA ALA A 154 0.15 0.76 16.21
C ALA A 154 0.26 2.12 15.49
N GLU A 155 0.18 2.10 14.16
CA GLU A 155 0.17 3.27 13.29
C GLU A 155 -1.09 4.11 13.53
N ALA A 156 -2.24 3.47 13.75
CA ALA A 156 -3.48 4.15 14.16
C ALA A 156 -3.32 4.87 15.50
N ALA A 157 -2.70 4.24 16.49
CA ALA A 157 -2.39 4.88 17.76
C ALA A 157 -1.44 6.08 17.59
N ALA A 158 -0.40 5.94 16.75
CA ALA A 158 0.54 7.02 16.45
C ALA A 158 -0.14 8.20 15.72
N ALA A 159 -1.02 7.93 14.76
CA ALA A 159 -1.80 8.96 14.06
C ALA A 159 -2.69 9.75 15.06
N ASN A 160 -3.35 9.05 15.97
CA ASN A 160 -4.18 9.67 17.00
C ASN A 160 -3.35 10.52 17.98
N ALA A 161 -2.16 10.08 18.36
CA ALA A 161 -1.25 10.86 19.20
C ALA A 161 -0.83 12.17 18.52
N ARG A 162 -0.45 12.13 17.23
CA ARG A 162 -0.10 13.34 16.44
C ARG A 162 -1.27 14.34 16.39
N LEU A 163 -2.51 13.85 16.32
CA LEU A 163 -3.71 14.70 16.32
C LEU A 163 -3.97 15.36 17.68
N ALA A 164 -3.76 14.62 18.78
CA ALA A 164 -3.89 15.17 20.13
C ALA A 164 -2.86 16.27 20.39
N GLU A 165 -1.60 16.03 20.02
CA GLU A 165 -0.52 17.03 20.15
C GLU A 165 -0.81 18.31 19.34
N ALA A 166 -1.37 18.18 18.14
CA ALA A 166 -1.73 19.33 17.31
C ALA A 166 -2.95 20.12 17.83
N ALA A 167 -3.81 19.50 18.64
CA ALA A 167 -4.95 20.18 19.27
C ALA A 167 -4.54 20.97 20.52
N ASP A 168 -3.43 20.57 21.15
CA ASP A 168 -2.88 21.19 22.35
C ASP A 168 -1.86 22.32 22.07
N ALA A 169 -1.48 22.54 20.79
CA ALA A 169 -0.52 23.54 20.33
C ALA A 169 -1.17 24.86 19.85
#